data_AF-A0A2Z3GN98-F1
#
_entry.id   AF-A0A2Z3GN98-F1
#
_cell.length_a   1.000
_cell.length_b   1.000
_cell.length_c   1.000
_cell.angle_alpha   90.00
_cell.angle_beta   90.00
_cell.angle_gamma   90.00
#
_symmetry.space_group_name_H-M   'P 1'
#
loop_
_entity.id
_entity.type
_entity.pdbx_description
1 polymer ?
#
loop_
_entity_poly.entity_id
_entity_poly.type
_entity_poly.pdbx_seq_one_letter_code
_entity_poly.pdbx_strand_id
1 'polypeptide(L)'
;MPQVKLADAAVARRINRALLQLLVRAHAAGDVDSLRTPRQQLRQADQASRYDADEKVSRNYGRGLVGADYNVLLNQGFSLLFGFTLEFVGVQPMQETGHVTFDLRTGRPLRLADVVADEPAQLTLRTEGAINRRMGETLVEIVATINDSAEVAGLTERFTGTRQPGG
;
A
#
# COMPACT_ATOMS: atom_id res chain seq x y z
N MET A 1 -6.06 15.44 -0.08
CA MET A 1 -6.55 14.44 0.90
C MET A 1 -7.91 13.93 0.44
N PRO A 2 -8.04 12.63 0.13
CA PRO A 2 -9.35 12.04 -0.17
C PRO A 2 -10.31 12.24 1.01
N GLN A 3 -11.57 12.55 0.70
CA GLN A 3 -12.64 12.65 1.68
C GLN A 3 -13.84 11.83 1.21
N VAL A 4 -14.41 11.07 2.15
CA VAL A 4 -15.60 10.27 1.98
C VAL A 4 -16.78 10.99 2.63
N LYS A 5 -17.87 11.09 1.88
CA LYS A 5 -19.17 11.63 2.33
C LYS A 5 -20.19 10.51 2.27
N LEU A 6 -20.81 10.19 3.40
CA LEU A 6 -21.83 9.15 3.54
C LEU A 6 -23.05 9.71 4.29
N ALA A 7 -24.18 9.02 4.18
CA ALA A 7 -25.38 9.33 4.96
C ALA A 7 -25.10 9.21 6.47
N ASP A 8 -24.36 8.18 6.87
CA ASP A 8 -23.83 8.07 8.24
C ASP A 8 -22.55 8.92 8.39
N ALA A 9 -22.70 10.08 9.03
CA ALA A 9 -21.60 11.00 9.29
C ALA A 9 -20.57 10.46 10.30
N ALA A 10 -20.93 9.51 11.18
CA ALA A 10 -19.98 8.87 12.08
C ALA A 10 -19.07 7.91 11.31
N VAL A 11 -19.64 7.12 10.40
CA VAL A 11 -18.89 6.22 9.51
C VAL A 11 -17.96 7.02 8.60
N ALA A 12 -18.46 8.07 7.94
CA ALA A 12 -17.64 8.96 7.11
C ALA A 12 -16.46 9.56 7.89
N ARG A 13 -16.68 9.99 9.14
CA ARG A 13 -15.62 10.50 10.02
C ARG A 13 -14.55 9.46 10.35
N ARG A 14 -14.92 8.20 10.59
CA ARG A 14 -13.95 7.11 10.84
C ARG A 14 -13.06 6.88 9.63
N ILE A 15 -13.66 6.78 8.44
CA ILE A 15 -12.91 6.58 7.18
C ILE A 15 -11.96 7.75 6.94
N ASN A 16 -12.46 8.99 7.03
CA ASN A 16 -11.64 10.19 6.82
C ASN A 16 -10.50 10.30 7.83
N ARG A 17 -10.71 9.87 9.09
CA ARG A 17 -9.65 9.82 10.10
C ARG A 17 -8.61 8.75 9.77
N ALA A 18 -9.01 7.58 9.29
CA ALA A 18 -8.09 6.53 8.88
C ALA A 18 -7.24 6.95 7.67
N LEU A 19 -7.85 7.59 6.67
CA LEU A 19 -7.16 8.14 5.51
C LEU A 19 -6.15 9.23 5.90
N LEU A 20 -6.51 10.10 6.85
CA LEU A 20 -5.60 11.11 7.39
C LEU A 20 -4.40 10.44 8.07
N GLN A 21 -4.65 9.43 8.90
CA GLN A 21 -3.58 8.73 9.62
C GLN A 21 -2.61 8.01 8.66
N LEU A 22 -3.08 7.50 7.52
CA LEU A 22 -2.23 6.95 6.47
C LEU A 22 -1.19 7.99 5.99
N LEU A 23 -1.62 9.21 5.67
CA LEU A 23 -0.71 10.26 5.20
C LEU A 23 0.19 10.85 6.30
N VAL A 24 -0.34 10.96 7.52
CA VAL A 24 0.41 11.48 8.66
C VAL A 24 1.54 10.52 9.04
N ARG A 25 1.27 9.20 9.07
CA ARG A 25 2.28 8.18 9.36
C ARG A 25 3.38 8.12 8.31
N ALA A 26 3.03 8.36 7.04
CA ALA A 26 4.01 8.44 5.97
C ALA A 26 5.00 9.61 6.14
N HIS A 27 4.53 10.74 6.70
CA HIS A 27 5.39 11.90 6.94
C HIS A 27 6.27 11.78 8.19
N ALA A 28 5.77 11.17 9.26
CA ALA A 28 6.50 11.06 10.52
C ALA A 28 6.01 9.86 11.34
N ALA A 29 6.87 8.86 11.49
CA ALA A 29 6.63 7.69 12.32
C ALA A 29 6.86 8.01 13.82
N GLY A 30 5.99 8.83 14.44
CA GLY A 30 5.94 8.97 15.90
C GLY A 30 5.70 10.37 16.45
N ASP A 31 6.00 11.44 15.70
CA ASP A 31 6.07 12.81 16.25
C ASP A 31 4.78 13.64 16.09
N VAL A 32 3.70 13.04 15.59
CA VAL A 32 2.44 13.76 15.33
C VAL A 32 1.41 13.50 16.42
N ASP A 33 0.97 14.58 17.06
CA ASP A 33 -0.06 14.56 18.09
C ASP A 33 -1.43 14.22 17.48
N SER A 34 -1.83 12.96 17.65
CA SER A 34 -3.06 12.40 17.08
C SER A 34 -4.38 12.97 17.66
N LEU A 35 -4.30 13.80 18.71
CA LEU A 35 -5.45 14.47 19.32
C LEU A 35 -5.74 15.84 18.68
N ARG A 36 -4.82 16.38 17.87
CA ARG A 36 -4.99 17.68 17.21
C ARG A 36 -5.96 17.62 16.03
N THR A 37 -6.35 18.80 15.54
CA THR A 37 -7.18 18.89 14.32
C THR A 37 -6.44 18.32 13.10
N PRO A 38 -7.15 17.82 12.07
CA PRO A 38 -6.51 17.28 10.87
C PRO A 38 -5.50 18.21 10.21
N ARG A 39 -5.81 19.51 10.15
CA ARG A 39 -4.90 20.52 9.61
C ARG A 39 -3.63 20.67 10.44
N GLN A 40 -3.75 20.61 11.77
CA GLN A 40 -2.59 20.68 12.67
C GLN A 40 -1.75 19.42 12.58
N GLN A 41 -2.36 18.24 12.48
CA GLN A 41 -1.63 16.98 12.28
C GLN A 41 -0.81 17.01 10.99
N LEU A 42 -1.40 17.46 9.87
CA LEU A 42 -0.68 17.59 8.60
C LEU A 42 0.47 18.61 8.68
N ARG A 43 0.25 19.75 9.35
CA ARG A 43 1.31 20.76 9.55
C ARG A 43 2.46 20.22 10.42
N GLN A 44 2.14 19.47 11.48
CA GLN A 44 3.17 18.83 12.31
C GLN A 44 3.95 17.79 11.51
N ALA A 45 3.25 17.00 10.70
CA ALA A 45 3.89 15.99 9.87
C ALA A 45 4.82 16.61 8.81
N ASP A 46 4.38 17.69 8.16
CA ASP A 46 5.20 18.48 7.23
C ASP A 46 6.39 19.18 7.91
N GLN A 47 6.20 19.70 9.12
CA GLN A 47 7.29 20.29 9.89
C GLN A 47 8.31 19.24 10.32
N ALA A 48 7.84 18.07 10.76
CA ALA A 48 8.69 16.94 11.16
C ALA A 48 9.50 16.39 9.97
N SER A 49 8.92 16.33 8.77
CA SER A 49 9.64 15.87 7.57
C SER A 49 10.71 16.87 7.10
N ARG A 50 10.58 18.16 7.40
CA ARG A 50 11.56 19.20 7.00
C ARG A 50 12.67 19.45 8.01
N TYR A 51 12.52 18.94 9.22
CA TYR A 51 13.47 19.15 10.30
C TYR A 51 14.52 18.03 10.29
N ASP A 52 15.78 18.39 10.02
CA ASP A 52 16.90 17.48 10.18
C ASP A 52 17.31 17.47 11.66
N ALA A 53 17.08 16.36 12.36
CA ALA A 53 17.38 16.23 13.78
C ALA A 53 18.89 16.21 14.07
N ASP A 54 19.69 15.72 13.12
CA ASP A 54 21.14 15.58 13.27
C ASP A 54 21.84 16.92 13.07
N GLU A 55 21.42 17.69 12.06
CA GLU A 55 21.98 19.01 11.78
C GLU A 55 21.27 20.14 12.53
N LYS A 56 20.11 19.86 13.15
CA LYS A 56 19.25 20.85 13.84
C LYS A 56 18.84 22.04 12.96
N VAL A 57 18.67 21.81 11.67
CA VAL A 57 18.28 22.85 10.70
C VAL A 57 16.97 22.47 10.01
N SER A 58 16.09 23.45 9.82
CA SER A 58 14.96 23.31 8.90
C SER A 58 15.46 23.45 7.47
N ARG A 59 15.37 22.39 6.67
CA ARG A 59 15.74 22.46 5.26
C ARG A 59 14.55 22.98 4.45
N ASN A 60 14.81 23.92 3.53
CA ASN A 60 13.79 24.46 2.61
C ASN A 60 13.21 23.38 1.69
N TYR A 61 13.96 22.28 1.46
CA TYR A 61 13.54 21.06 0.81
C TYR A 61 14.01 19.89 1.67
N GLY A 62 13.11 19.38 2.51
CA GLY A 62 13.35 18.26 3.41
C GLY A 62 13.26 16.93 2.67
N ARG A 63 14.03 15.95 3.15
CA ARG A 63 13.76 14.56 2.78
C ARG A 63 12.41 14.17 3.36
N GLY A 64 11.54 13.51 2.60
CA GLY A 64 10.22 13.10 3.08
C GLY A 64 9.15 13.15 2.01
N LEU A 65 7.88 13.10 2.43
CA LEU A 65 6.74 13.05 1.51
C LEU A 65 6.57 14.39 0.78
N VAL A 66 6.56 14.35 -0.55
CA VAL A 66 6.40 15.51 -1.44
C VAL A 66 5.12 15.43 -2.28
N GLY A 67 4.55 14.24 -2.44
CA GLY A 67 3.39 13.99 -3.27
C GLY A 67 2.53 12.87 -2.70
N ALA A 68 1.22 12.96 -2.92
CA ALA A 68 0.29 11.89 -2.61
C ALA A 68 -0.81 11.89 -3.65
N ASP A 69 -0.91 10.79 -4.40
CA ASP A 69 -1.98 10.52 -5.35
C ASP A 69 -2.85 9.36 -4.85
N TYR A 70 -4.10 9.32 -5.29
CA TYR A 70 -5.03 8.25 -4.95
C TYR A 70 -5.97 7.94 -6.10
N ASN A 71 -6.40 6.67 -6.14
CA ASN A 71 -7.42 6.20 -7.05
C ASN A 71 -8.46 5.34 -6.32
N VAL A 72 -9.72 5.42 -6.73
CA VAL A 72 -10.78 4.53 -6.24
C VAL A 72 -10.80 3.31 -7.13
N LEU A 73 -10.36 2.17 -6.61
CA LEU A 73 -10.26 0.91 -7.36
C LEU A 73 -11.58 0.12 -7.31
N LEU A 74 -12.33 0.26 -6.22
CA LEU A 74 -13.64 -0.38 -6.03
C LEU A 74 -14.54 0.51 -5.17
N ASN A 75 -15.80 0.66 -5.55
CA ASN A 75 -16.83 1.28 -4.72
C ASN A 75 -18.17 0.57 -4.97
N GLN A 76 -18.30 -0.62 -4.40
CA GLN A 76 -19.44 -1.51 -4.65
C GLN A 76 -19.74 -2.37 -3.42
N GLY A 77 -21.00 -2.75 -3.22
CA GLY A 77 -21.38 -3.74 -2.22
C GLY A 77 -21.03 -3.37 -0.77
N PHE A 78 -21.07 -2.08 -0.44
CA PHE A 78 -20.60 -1.53 0.84
C PHE A 78 -19.08 -1.67 1.09
N SER A 79 -18.29 -1.90 0.04
CA SER A 79 -16.84 -1.92 0.10
C SER A 79 -16.25 -0.78 -0.71
N LEU A 80 -15.27 -0.09 -0.14
CA LEU A 80 -14.53 0.99 -0.79
C LEU A 80 -13.04 0.68 -0.74
N LEU A 81 -12.44 0.39 -1.89
CA LEU A 81 -11.01 0.14 -2.06
C LEU A 81 -10.34 1.38 -2.64
N PHE A 82 -9.38 1.93 -1.91
CA PHE A 82 -8.48 2.97 -2.37
C PHE A 82 -7.12 2.37 -2.70
N GLY A 83 -6.58 2.74 -3.87
CA GLY A 83 -5.15 2.68 -4.14
C GLY A 83 -4.55 4.06 -3.85
N PHE A 84 -3.33 4.09 -3.33
CA PHE A 84 -2.60 5.34 -3.12
C PHE A 84 -1.14 5.19 -3.53
N THR A 85 -0.55 6.31 -3.95
CA THR A 85 0.86 6.44 -4.26
C THR A 85 1.41 7.62 -3.47
N LEU A 86 2.46 7.37 -2.72
CA LEU A 86 3.15 8.35 -1.89
C LEU A 86 4.53 8.59 -2.50
N GLU A 87 4.84 9.85 -2.77
CA GLU A 87 6.11 10.23 -3.38
C GLU A 87 7.00 10.87 -2.33
N PHE A 88 8.22 10.35 -2.22
CA PHE A 88 9.21 10.81 -1.26
C PHE A 88 10.45 11.31 -1.99
N VAL A 89 11.01 12.41 -1.50
CA VAL A 89 12.35 12.85 -1.91
C VAL A 89 13.30 12.49 -0.78
N GLY A 90 14.34 11.71 -1.08
CA GLY A 90 15.34 11.28 -0.12
C GLY A 90 16.76 11.51 -0.66
N VAL A 91 17.68 10.60 -0.35
CA VAL A 91 18.94 10.48 -1.10
C VAL A 91 18.66 10.16 -2.57
N GLN A 92 17.58 9.41 -2.81
CA GLN A 92 17.01 9.12 -4.11
C GLN A 92 15.49 9.33 -4.04
N PRO A 93 14.81 9.65 -5.15
CA PRO A 93 13.36 9.62 -5.22
C PRO A 93 12.84 8.20 -4.93
N MET A 94 11.81 8.10 -4.11
CA MET A 94 11.17 6.84 -3.76
C MET A 94 9.65 7.01 -3.88
N GLN A 95 8.98 5.94 -4.32
CA GLN A 95 7.53 5.86 -4.29
C GLN A 95 7.10 4.66 -3.44
N GLU A 96 6.08 4.87 -2.61
CA GLU A 96 5.38 3.80 -1.90
C GLU A 96 3.96 3.71 -2.45
N THR A 97 3.58 2.53 -2.94
CA THR A 97 2.21 2.26 -3.37
C THR A 97 1.55 1.35 -2.36
N GLY A 98 0.27 1.58 -2.11
CA GLY A 98 -0.49 0.79 -1.18
C GLY A 98 -1.97 0.82 -1.49
N HIS A 99 -2.71 0.00 -0.75
CA HIS A 99 -4.15 -0.06 -0.85
C HIS A 99 -4.79 -0.20 0.52
N VAL A 100 -6.01 0.30 0.64
CA VAL A 100 -6.84 0.16 1.84
C VAL A 100 -8.28 -0.07 1.44
N THR A 101 -8.89 -1.10 2.01
CA THR A 101 -10.32 -1.40 1.83
C THR A 101 -11.08 -0.97 3.06
N PHE A 102 -12.21 -0.29 2.90
CA PHE A 102 -13.12 0.06 3.98
C PHE A 102 -14.47 -0.62 3.80
N ASP A 103 -15.03 -1.14 4.90
CA ASP A 103 -16.46 -1.45 5.00
C ASP A 103 -17.23 -0.15 5.23
N LEU A 104 -18.10 0.22 4.30
CA LEU A 104 -18.93 1.42 4.30
C LEU A 104 -20.09 1.36 5.30
N ARG A 105 -20.38 0.20 5.91
CA ARG A 105 -21.36 0.08 6.99
C ARG A 105 -20.77 0.48 8.33
N THR A 106 -19.52 0.10 8.58
CA THR A 106 -18.87 0.27 9.89
C THR A 106 -17.78 1.33 9.89
N GLY A 107 -17.25 1.68 8.73
CA GLY A 107 -16.12 2.59 8.52
C GLY A 107 -14.78 1.98 8.92
N ARG A 108 -14.72 0.66 9.08
CA ARG A 108 -13.51 -0.05 9.49
C ARG A 108 -12.67 -0.43 8.28
N PRO A 109 -11.32 -0.32 8.37
CA PRO A 109 -10.46 -0.92 7.35
C PRO A 109 -10.57 -2.45 7.44
N LEU A 110 -10.71 -3.09 6.28
CA LEU A 110 -10.72 -4.54 6.15
C LEU A 110 -9.30 -5.01 5.85
N ARG A 111 -8.84 -6.03 6.56
CA ARG A 111 -7.62 -6.78 6.28
C ARG A 111 -7.96 -7.94 5.36
N LEU A 112 -6.96 -8.49 4.70
CA LEU A 112 -7.14 -9.67 3.86
C LEU A 112 -7.77 -10.83 4.66
N ALA A 113 -7.36 -11.03 5.90
CA ALA A 113 -7.93 -12.02 6.81
C ALA A 113 -9.41 -11.78 7.18
N ASP A 114 -9.93 -10.56 7.02
CA ASP A 114 -11.35 -10.26 7.26
C ASP A 114 -12.24 -10.59 6.04
N VAL A 115 -11.62 -10.80 4.87
CA VAL A 115 -12.30 -10.97 3.57
C VAL A 115 -12.15 -12.39 3.03
N VAL A 116 -11.06 -13.07 3.38
CA VAL A 116 -10.78 -14.43 2.92
C VAL A 116 -11.07 -15.42 4.06
N ALA A 117 -11.79 -16.48 3.74
CA ALA A 117 -12.14 -17.54 4.71
C ALA A 117 -10.99 -18.51 5.00
N ASP A 118 -9.84 -18.34 4.35
CA ASP A 118 -8.69 -19.21 4.54
C ASP A 118 -7.97 -18.90 5.85
N GLU A 119 -7.50 -19.94 6.52
CA GLU A 119 -6.52 -19.79 7.59
C GLU A 119 -5.24 -19.13 7.05
N PRO A 120 -4.55 -18.27 7.85
CA PRO A 120 -3.44 -17.45 7.36
C PRO A 120 -2.35 -18.22 6.61
N ALA A 121 -2.01 -19.43 7.06
CA ALA A 121 -1.01 -20.28 6.40
C ALA A 121 -1.45 -20.74 5.00
N GLN A 122 -2.73 -21.08 4.82
CA GLN A 122 -3.27 -21.49 3.53
C GLN A 122 -3.39 -20.31 2.57
N LEU A 123 -3.75 -19.14 3.09
CA LEU A 123 -3.76 -17.89 2.34
C LEU A 123 -2.37 -17.58 1.79
N THR A 124 -1.33 -17.62 2.63
CA THR A 124 0.07 -17.41 2.20
C THR A 124 0.45 -18.37 1.08
N LEU A 125 0.22 -19.67 1.25
CA LEU A 125 0.54 -20.67 0.22
C LEU A 125 -0.19 -20.42 -1.10
N ARG A 126 -1.49 -20.06 -1.03
CA ARG A 126 -2.28 -19.78 -2.23
C ARG A 126 -1.81 -18.51 -2.92
N THR A 127 -1.48 -17.46 -2.17
CA THR A 127 -0.95 -16.21 -2.72
C THR A 127 0.42 -16.43 -3.36
N GLU A 128 1.33 -17.13 -2.70
CA GLU A 128 2.64 -17.49 -3.26
C GLU A 128 2.50 -18.30 -4.55
N GLY A 129 1.63 -19.32 -4.54
CA GLY A 129 1.36 -20.14 -5.73
C GLY A 129 0.78 -19.33 -6.89
N ALA A 130 -0.11 -18.37 -6.61
CA ALA A 130 -0.68 -17.50 -7.63
C ALA A 130 0.36 -16.51 -8.19
N ILE A 131 1.23 -15.95 -7.33
CA ILE A 131 2.33 -15.06 -7.74
C ILE A 131 3.31 -15.82 -8.64
N ASN A 132 3.76 -17.01 -8.20
CA ASN A 132 4.72 -17.81 -8.95
C ASN A 132 4.17 -18.22 -10.31
N ARG A 133 2.90 -18.61 -10.38
CA ARG A 133 2.22 -18.93 -11.64
C ARG A 133 2.21 -17.72 -12.59
N ARG A 134 1.80 -16.55 -12.10
CA ARG A 134 1.74 -15.33 -12.91
C ARG A 134 3.13 -14.87 -13.36
N MET A 135 4.13 -14.98 -12.49
CA MET A 135 5.53 -14.73 -12.87
C MET A 135 5.99 -15.68 -13.96
N GLY A 136 5.68 -16.98 -13.84
CA GLY A 136 5.96 -17.97 -14.89
C GLY A 136 5.30 -17.61 -16.22
N GLU A 137 4.02 -17.25 -16.21
CA GLU A 137 3.28 -16.81 -17.40
C GLU A 137 3.93 -15.57 -18.05
N THR A 138 4.24 -14.53 -17.26
CA THR A 138 4.89 -13.31 -17.77
C THR A 138 6.30 -13.58 -18.30
N LEU A 139 7.06 -14.47 -17.68
CA LEU A 139 8.37 -14.87 -18.19
C LEU A 139 8.23 -15.62 -19.51
N VAL A 140 7.25 -16.51 -19.64
CA VAL A 140 6.97 -17.18 -20.92
C VAL A 140 6.59 -16.17 -22.00
N GLU A 141 5.82 -15.13 -21.69
CA GLU A 141 5.49 -14.06 -22.64
C GLU A 141 6.71 -13.23 -23.06
N ILE A 142 7.55 -12.81 -22.10
CA ILE A 142 8.78 -12.06 -22.38
C ILE A 142 9.72 -12.88 -23.25
N VAL A 143 9.88 -14.17 -22.95
CA VAL A 143 10.78 -15.03 -23.71
C VAL A 143 10.13 -15.55 -25.00
N ALA A 144 8.81 -15.56 -25.15
CA ALA A 144 8.19 -15.70 -26.48
C ALA A 144 8.52 -14.50 -27.40
N THR A 145 8.90 -13.36 -26.80
CA THR A 145 9.32 -12.14 -27.51
C THR A 145 10.84 -12.11 -27.78
N ILE A 146 11.63 -12.84 -26.99
CA ILE A 146 13.09 -12.97 -27.11
C ILE A 146 13.40 -14.38 -27.59
N ASN A 147 13.84 -14.53 -28.84
CA ASN A 147 13.91 -15.78 -29.59
C ASN A 147 14.93 -16.84 -29.07
N ASP A 148 14.90 -17.18 -27.78
CA ASP A 148 15.78 -18.17 -27.13
C ASP A 148 14.95 -19.14 -26.25
N SER A 149 14.56 -20.26 -26.85
CA SER A 149 13.63 -21.24 -26.27
C SER A 149 14.20 -22.05 -25.10
N ALA A 150 15.53 -22.10 -24.92
CA ALA A 150 16.17 -22.92 -23.88
C ALA A 150 16.09 -22.26 -22.50
N GLU A 151 16.18 -20.93 -22.45
CA GLU A 151 16.04 -20.15 -21.21
C GLU A 151 14.58 -20.16 -20.70
N VAL A 152 13.60 -20.20 -21.62
CA VAL A 152 12.15 -20.34 -21.31
C VAL A 152 11.90 -21.58 -20.44
N ALA A 153 12.44 -22.72 -20.84
CA ALA A 153 12.13 -24.01 -20.23
C ALA A 153 12.66 -24.08 -18.79
N GLY A 154 13.88 -23.60 -18.56
CA GLY A 154 14.50 -23.59 -17.22
C GLY A 154 13.85 -22.59 -16.25
N LEU A 155 13.38 -21.44 -16.75
CA LEU A 155 12.62 -20.47 -15.93
C LEU A 155 11.23 -20.99 -15.60
N THR A 156 10.53 -21.57 -16.58
CA THR A 156 9.21 -22.17 -16.36
C THR A 156 9.29 -23.26 -15.31
N GLU A 157 10.24 -24.20 -15.40
CA GLU A 157 10.42 -25.27 -14.41
C GLU A 157 10.70 -24.73 -12.99
N ARG A 158 11.44 -23.62 -12.85
CA ARG A 158 11.71 -22.98 -11.55
C ARG A 158 10.49 -22.29 -10.93
N PHE A 159 9.60 -21.72 -11.74
CA PHE A 159 8.44 -20.95 -11.26
C PHE A 159 7.12 -21.75 -11.27
N THR A 160 7.04 -22.83 -12.06
CA THR A 160 5.90 -23.77 -12.07
C THR A 160 6.20 -25.06 -11.32
N GLY A 161 7.45 -25.31 -10.95
CA GLY A 161 7.89 -26.47 -10.17
C GLY A 161 7.26 -26.47 -8.78
N THR A 162 6.16 -27.19 -8.65
CA THR A 162 5.63 -27.69 -7.38
C THR A 162 6.78 -28.26 -6.54
N ARG A 163 7.04 -27.68 -5.36
CA ARG A 163 7.74 -28.38 -4.28
C ARG A 163 7.04 -29.73 -4.10
N GLN A 164 7.68 -30.82 -4.53
CA GLN A 164 7.35 -32.13 -3.99
C GLN A 164 7.62 -32.05 -2.48
N PRO A 165 6.66 -32.42 -1.61
CA PRO A 165 6.99 -32.67 -0.22
C PRO A 165 7.93 -33.87 -0.20
N GLY A 166 9.19 -33.62 0.16
CA GLY A 166 10.18 -34.67 0.39
C GLY A 166 9.69 -35.59 1.52
N GLY A 167 9.83 -36.90 1.30
CA GLY A 167 9.53 -37.95 2.27
C GLY A 167 10.57 -38.10 3.37
#